data_AF-A0A8J7G0G5-F1
#
_entry.id   AF-A0A8J7G0G5-F1
#
_cell.length_a   1.000
_cell.length_b   1.000
_cell.length_c   1.000
_cell.angle_alpha   90.00
_cell.angle_beta   90.00
_cell.angle_gamma   90.00
#
_symmetry.space_group_name_H-M   'P 1'
#
loop_
_entity.id
_entity.type
_entity.pdbx_description
1 polymer ?
#
loop_
_entity_poly.entity_id
_entity_poly.type
_entity_poly.pdbx_seq_one_letter_code
_entity_poly.pdbx_strand_id
1 'polypeptide(L)'
;MADIPAKLVKELRDKTNAGFADCKKALEATDGDIEKAVEWLRQKGITSAEKKAGKITAEGLVGSYIHTGGRVGVLVEVNCQTDFVARNEAFQALVKDIAMQIAACPNVEYVTVDDIPPDVVEKEKAIEMGRDDLGNKPDNVREKIVAGRIEKRLKELSLLEQPYIKDQSITVADLVKQRIASLGENIRVRRFVRFVMGEGIEKEESDFAAEVTAQMGVAEAPAAAAPTDATAPAEAPASEAEPAAEPAPAQAEAPAPPAPKEATAKGKSDKKKKKK
;
A
#
# COMPACT_ATOMS: atom_id res chain seq x y z
N MET A 1 36.65 -18.86 5.80
CA MET A 1 35.25 -18.72 6.24
C MET A 1 35.27 -17.74 7.39
N ALA A 2 34.50 -16.66 7.34
CA ALA A 2 34.34 -15.78 8.48
C ALA A 2 33.78 -16.61 9.65
N ASP A 3 34.43 -16.56 10.81
CA ASP A 3 33.99 -17.30 11.99
C ASP A 3 32.80 -16.54 12.60
N ILE A 4 31.58 -16.89 12.19
CA ILE A 4 30.37 -16.19 12.61
C ILE A 4 30.00 -16.61 14.04
N PRO A 5 29.98 -15.67 15.01
CA PRO A 5 29.68 -16.02 16.39
C PRO A 5 28.22 -16.46 16.55
N ALA A 6 27.99 -17.51 17.34
CA ALA A 6 26.65 -18.08 17.56
C ALA A 6 25.64 -17.06 18.12
N LYS A 7 26.10 -16.07 18.89
CA LYS A 7 25.27 -14.96 19.38
C LYS A 7 24.67 -14.13 18.24
N LEU A 8 25.45 -13.89 17.19
CA LEU A 8 25.03 -13.09 16.04
C LEU A 8 24.03 -13.86 15.17
N VAL A 9 24.24 -15.17 15.01
CA VAL A 9 23.26 -16.06 14.37
C VAL A 9 21.94 -16.08 15.13
N LYS A 10 22.01 -16.12 16.47
CA LYS A 10 20.82 -16.03 17.33
C LYS A 10 20.11 -14.68 17.17
N GLU A 11 20.85 -13.58 17.20
CA GLU A 11 20.27 -12.24 17.01
C GLU A 11 19.55 -12.11 15.67
N LEU A 12 20.17 -12.56 14.57
CA LEU A 12 19.54 -12.53 13.25
C LEU A 12 18.30 -13.42 13.20
N ARG A 13 18.35 -14.59 13.83
CA ARG A 13 17.21 -15.50 13.93
C ARG A 13 16.06 -14.88 14.73
N ASP A 14 16.35 -14.24 15.85
CA ASP A 14 15.33 -13.61 16.69
C ASP A 14 14.65 -12.44 15.93
N LYS A 15 15.40 -11.72 15.07
CA LYS A 15 14.88 -10.63 14.22
C LYS A 15 14.06 -11.12 13.02
N THR A 16 14.49 -12.19 12.35
CA THR A 16 13.93 -12.60 11.05
C THR A 16 13.04 -13.84 11.13
N ASN A 17 13.13 -14.58 12.24
CA ASN A 17 12.52 -15.88 12.44
C ASN A 17 12.87 -16.91 11.35
N ALA A 18 14.03 -16.74 10.69
CA ALA A 18 14.53 -17.65 9.68
C ALA A 18 15.23 -18.87 10.32
N GLY A 19 15.37 -19.94 9.54
CA GLY A 19 16.06 -21.16 9.99
C GLY A 19 17.53 -20.91 10.34
N PHE A 20 18.04 -21.55 11.38
CA PHE A 20 19.42 -21.35 11.87
C PHE A 20 20.49 -21.46 10.76
N ALA A 21 20.37 -22.46 9.88
CA ALA A 21 21.29 -22.66 8.77
C ALA A 21 21.25 -21.52 7.74
N ASP A 22 20.08 -20.92 7.52
CA ASP A 22 19.92 -19.80 6.61
C ASP A 22 20.46 -18.51 7.22
N CYS A 23 20.23 -18.27 8.52
CA CYS A 23 20.84 -17.15 9.24
C CYS A 23 22.37 -17.23 9.23
N LYS A 24 22.93 -18.42 9.46
CA LYS A 24 24.39 -18.62 9.41
C LYS A 24 24.94 -18.32 8.01
N LYS A 25 24.32 -18.86 6.95
CA LYS A 25 24.73 -18.61 5.56
C LYS A 25 24.59 -17.14 5.17
N ALA A 26 23.55 -16.47 5.64
CA ALA A 26 23.36 -15.05 5.38
C ALA A 26 24.51 -14.23 5.98
N LEU A 27 24.84 -14.47 7.25
CA LEU A 27 25.94 -13.78 7.92
C LEU A 27 27.31 -14.12 7.33
N GLU A 28 27.52 -15.36 6.86
CA GLU A 28 28.74 -15.73 6.13
C GLU A 28 28.85 -14.99 4.78
N ALA A 29 27.73 -14.74 4.10
CA ALA A 29 27.67 -14.04 2.81
C ALA A 29 27.74 -12.51 2.93
N THR A 30 27.47 -11.97 4.12
CA THR A 30 27.44 -10.52 4.38
C THR A 30 28.51 -10.07 5.39
N ASP A 31 29.52 -10.91 5.63
CA ASP A 31 30.63 -10.63 6.53
C ASP A 31 30.19 -10.25 7.96
N GLY A 32 29.08 -10.85 8.44
CA GLY A 32 28.52 -10.59 9.77
C GLY A 32 27.67 -9.31 9.88
N ASP A 33 27.42 -8.61 8.78
CA ASP A 33 26.54 -7.44 8.75
C ASP A 33 25.07 -7.89 8.87
N ILE A 34 24.42 -7.53 9.97
CA ILE A 34 23.03 -7.92 10.28
C ILE A 34 22.06 -7.32 9.26
N GLU A 35 22.18 -6.05 8.90
CA GLU A 35 21.22 -5.37 8.02
C GLU A 35 21.29 -5.95 6.60
N LYS A 36 22.52 -6.17 6.10
CA LYS A 36 22.70 -6.86 4.82
C LYS A 36 22.24 -8.31 4.89
N ALA A 37 22.44 -9.00 6.02
CA ALA A 37 21.98 -10.38 6.18
C ALA A 37 20.45 -10.49 6.15
N VAL A 38 19.74 -9.50 6.72
CA VAL A 38 18.27 -9.41 6.64
C VAL A 38 17.83 -9.26 5.18
N GLU A 39 18.44 -8.34 4.43
CA GLU A 39 18.10 -8.16 3.00
C GLU A 39 18.43 -9.41 2.17
N TRP A 40 19.56 -10.05 2.45
CA TRP A 40 19.95 -11.29 1.80
C TRP A 40 18.95 -12.43 2.08
N LEU A 41 18.49 -12.56 3.32
CA LEU A 41 17.45 -13.52 3.71
C LEU A 41 16.12 -13.21 3.03
N ARG A 42 15.76 -11.94 2.89
CA ARG A 42 14.55 -11.49 2.18
C ARG A 42 14.59 -11.93 0.72
N GLN A 43 15.67 -11.62 0.02
CA GLN A 43 15.86 -11.97 -1.39
C GLN A 43 15.84 -13.49 -1.61
N LYS A 44 16.58 -14.23 -0.77
CA LYS A 44 16.58 -15.70 -0.83
C LYS A 44 15.22 -16.29 -0.47
N GLY A 45 14.52 -15.69 0.47
CA GLY A 45 13.17 -16.05 0.88
C GLY A 45 12.20 -16.03 -0.29
N ILE A 46 12.24 -14.97 -1.10
CA ILE A 46 11.42 -14.82 -2.32
C ILE A 46 11.67 -15.97 -3.29
N THR A 47 12.92 -16.26 -3.62
CA THR A 47 13.25 -17.40 -4.51
C THR A 47 12.80 -18.74 -3.92
N SER A 48 12.91 -18.90 -2.60
CA SER A 48 12.47 -20.13 -1.93
C SER A 48 10.95 -20.29 -1.96
N ALA A 49 10.21 -19.18 -1.95
CA ALA A 49 8.76 -19.17 -2.01
C ALA A 49 8.26 -19.55 -3.40
N GLU A 50 8.89 -19.01 -4.45
CA GLU A 50 8.58 -19.36 -5.85
C GLU A 50 8.77 -20.86 -6.12
N LYS A 51 9.83 -21.47 -5.59
CA LYS A 51 10.05 -22.92 -5.67
C LYS A 51 8.97 -23.75 -4.96
N LYS A 52 8.28 -23.17 -3.97
CA LYS A 52 7.20 -23.84 -3.21
C LYS A 52 5.82 -23.56 -3.80
N ALA A 53 5.67 -22.59 -4.69
CA ALA A 53 4.37 -22.16 -5.25
C ALA A 53 3.57 -23.29 -5.92
N GLY A 54 4.26 -24.28 -6.51
CA GLY A 54 3.62 -25.44 -7.14
C GLY A 54 3.10 -26.52 -6.16
N LYS A 55 3.38 -26.39 -4.86
CA LYS A 55 2.91 -27.36 -3.86
C LYS A 55 1.44 -27.10 -3.51
N ILE A 56 0.66 -28.17 -3.40
CA ILE A 56 -0.76 -28.12 -3.05
C ILE A 56 -0.93 -27.55 -1.63
N THR A 57 -1.84 -26.59 -1.49
CA THR A 57 -2.20 -25.97 -0.21
C THR A 57 -3.69 -26.22 0.08
N ALA A 58 -4.01 -27.30 0.78
CA ALA A 58 -5.39 -27.72 1.07
C ALA A 58 -5.84 -27.39 2.50
N GLU A 59 -4.90 -27.09 3.40
CA GLU A 59 -5.15 -26.66 4.77
C GLU A 59 -5.13 -25.13 4.84
N GLY A 60 -5.47 -24.54 5.99
CA GLY A 60 -5.38 -23.08 6.18
C GLY A 60 -6.37 -22.50 7.17
N LEU A 61 -6.70 -21.23 6.97
CA LEU A 61 -7.65 -20.50 7.81
C LEU A 61 -8.53 -19.59 6.96
N VAL A 62 -9.82 -19.54 7.32
CA VAL A 62 -10.70 -18.43 6.93
C VAL A 62 -10.65 -17.38 8.03
N GLY A 63 -10.15 -16.20 7.70
CA GLY A 63 -10.11 -15.05 8.60
C GLY A 63 -11.22 -14.06 8.33
N SER A 64 -11.57 -13.30 9.36
CA SER A 64 -12.54 -12.20 9.28
C SER A 64 -11.98 -10.93 9.88
N TYR A 65 -12.32 -9.79 9.30
CA TYR A 65 -12.03 -8.47 9.87
C TYR A 65 -13.22 -7.54 9.71
N ILE A 66 -13.65 -6.94 10.82
CA ILE A 66 -14.71 -5.92 10.84
C ILE A 66 -14.03 -4.59 11.18
N HIS A 67 -14.08 -3.63 10.27
CA HIS A 67 -13.51 -2.31 10.49
C HIS A 67 -14.36 -1.50 11.48
N THR A 68 -13.77 -0.46 12.05
CA THR A 68 -14.39 0.34 13.12
C THR A 68 -15.77 0.87 12.69
N GLY A 69 -16.73 0.81 13.61
CA GLY A 69 -18.12 1.18 13.34
C GLY A 69 -18.92 0.15 12.54
N GLY A 70 -18.37 -1.02 12.21
CA GLY A 70 -19.10 -2.11 11.55
C GLY A 70 -19.54 -1.82 10.11
N ARG A 71 -18.97 -0.77 9.49
CA ARG A 71 -19.36 -0.31 8.14
C ARG A 71 -18.65 -1.05 7.02
N VAL A 72 -17.52 -1.71 7.32
CA VAL A 72 -16.78 -2.54 6.37
C VAL A 72 -16.49 -3.88 7.02
N GLY A 73 -16.80 -4.97 6.34
CA GLY A 73 -16.52 -6.34 6.77
C GLY A 73 -15.79 -7.12 5.70
N VAL A 74 -14.83 -7.95 6.10
CA VAL A 74 -14.04 -8.78 5.19
C VAL A 74 -14.02 -10.22 5.68
N LEU A 75 -14.14 -11.16 4.74
CA LEU A 75 -13.79 -12.56 4.91
C LEU A 75 -12.71 -12.94 3.90
N VAL A 76 -11.67 -13.63 4.34
CA VAL A 76 -10.56 -14.06 3.48
C VAL A 76 -10.17 -15.50 3.78
N GLU A 77 -9.94 -16.29 2.73
CA GLU A 77 -9.42 -17.64 2.83
C GLU A 77 -7.93 -17.65 2.45
N VAL A 78 -7.08 -18.09 3.38
CA VAL A 78 -5.64 -18.23 3.16
C VAL A 78 -5.26 -19.68 3.44
N ASN A 79 -4.70 -20.34 2.43
CA ASN A 79 -4.30 -21.74 2.51
C ASN A 79 -2.80 -21.90 2.84
N CYS A 80 -2.47 -23.00 3.52
CA CYS A 80 -1.11 -23.54 3.72
C CYS A 80 -1.10 -25.05 3.42
N GLN A 81 0.03 -25.73 3.63
CA GLN A 81 0.14 -27.16 3.32
C GLN A 81 -0.36 -28.04 4.47
N THR A 82 -0.08 -27.63 5.71
CA THR A 82 -0.42 -28.42 6.91
C THR A 82 -1.26 -27.64 7.92
N ASP A 83 -2.01 -28.37 8.73
CA ASP A 83 -2.80 -27.82 9.84
C ASP A 83 -1.92 -27.25 10.97
N PHE A 84 -0.71 -27.78 11.13
CA PHE A 84 0.30 -27.26 12.05
C PHE A 84 0.65 -25.79 11.75
N VAL A 85 0.85 -25.45 10.48
CA VAL A 85 1.10 -24.06 10.07
C VAL A 85 -0.14 -23.20 10.24
N ALA A 86 -1.34 -23.72 9.96
CA ALA A 86 -2.59 -22.98 10.14
C ALA A 86 -2.80 -22.52 11.60
N ARG A 87 -2.34 -23.31 12.58
CA ARG A 87 -2.41 -22.99 14.02
C ARG A 87 -1.28 -22.08 14.51
N ASN A 88 -0.27 -21.80 13.69
CA ASN A 88 0.84 -20.95 14.07
C ASN A 88 0.41 -19.48 14.20
N GLU A 89 0.83 -18.80 15.26
CA GLU A 89 0.48 -17.39 15.52
C GLU A 89 0.93 -16.45 14.39
N ALA A 90 2.09 -16.70 13.77
CA ALA A 90 2.58 -15.90 12.66
C ALA A 90 1.72 -16.07 11.39
N PHE A 91 1.16 -17.27 11.17
CA PHE A 91 0.21 -17.50 10.09
C PHE A 91 -1.13 -16.80 10.38
N GLN A 92 -1.67 -16.94 11.58
CA GLN A 92 -2.91 -16.25 11.97
C GLN A 92 -2.79 -14.73 11.88
N ALA A 93 -1.63 -14.19 12.28
CA ALA A 93 -1.31 -12.77 12.11
C ALA A 93 -1.30 -12.35 10.64
N LEU A 94 -0.70 -13.15 9.74
CA LEU A 94 -0.74 -12.91 8.31
C LEU A 94 -2.18 -12.86 7.79
N VAL A 95 -3.04 -13.80 8.16
CA VAL A 95 -4.44 -13.82 7.72
C VAL A 95 -5.19 -12.55 8.17
N LYS A 96 -4.98 -12.13 9.42
CA LYS A 96 -5.56 -10.89 9.95
C LYS A 96 -5.05 -9.65 9.22
N ASP A 97 -3.75 -9.61 8.92
CA ASP A 97 -3.11 -8.49 8.23
C ASP A 97 -3.63 -8.36 6.79
N ILE A 98 -3.82 -9.49 6.09
CA ILE A 98 -4.43 -9.53 4.76
C ILE A 98 -5.90 -9.07 4.82
N ALA A 99 -6.67 -9.52 5.82
CA ALA A 99 -8.06 -9.08 5.97
C ALA A 99 -8.17 -7.56 6.21
N MET A 100 -7.24 -7.00 6.99
CA MET A 100 -7.14 -5.55 7.22
C MET A 100 -6.73 -4.79 5.95
N GLN A 101 -5.79 -5.33 5.17
CA GLN A 101 -5.39 -4.78 3.88
C GLN A 101 -6.61 -4.66 2.95
N ILE A 102 -7.39 -5.73 2.80
CA ILE A 102 -8.58 -5.74 1.94
C ILE A 102 -9.58 -4.69 2.42
N ALA A 103 -9.78 -4.55 3.74
CA ALA A 103 -10.69 -3.52 4.25
C ALA A 103 -10.24 -2.09 3.92
N ALA A 104 -8.92 -1.85 3.92
CA ALA A 104 -8.31 -0.55 3.65
C ALA A 104 -8.20 -0.21 2.14
N CYS A 105 -8.24 -1.20 1.25
CA CYS A 105 -8.13 -1.03 -0.19
C CYS A 105 -9.49 -1.18 -0.88
N PRO A 106 -10.25 -0.08 -1.11
CA PRO A 106 -11.62 -0.15 -1.63
C PRO A 106 -11.72 -0.64 -3.07
N ASN A 107 -10.66 -0.48 -3.86
CA ASN A 107 -10.64 -0.85 -5.28
C ASN A 107 -10.25 -2.31 -5.51
N VAL A 108 -9.82 -3.04 -4.48
CA VAL A 108 -9.32 -4.41 -4.63
C VAL A 108 -10.51 -5.37 -4.74
N GLU A 109 -10.58 -6.05 -5.88
CA GLU A 109 -11.66 -6.99 -6.22
C GLU A 109 -11.11 -8.41 -6.48
N TYR A 110 -9.86 -8.52 -6.91
CA TYR A 110 -9.23 -9.77 -7.31
C TYR A 110 -8.01 -10.08 -6.45
N VAL A 111 -7.63 -11.36 -6.33
CA VAL A 111 -6.43 -11.74 -5.58
C VAL A 111 -5.18 -11.40 -6.38
N THR A 112 -5.15 -11.78 -7.66
CA THR A 112 -4.06 -11.53 -8.60
C THR A 112 -4.57 -10.90 -9.89
N VAL A 113 -3.65 -10.34 -10.69
CA VAL A 113 -3.98 -9.81 -12.03
C VAL A 113 -4.49 -10.90 -12.97
N ASP A 114 -4.00 -12.13 -12.81
CA ASP A 114 -4.40 -13.28 -13.62
C ASP A 114 -5.84 -13.75 -13.30
N ASP A 115 -6.37 -13.38 -12.13
CA ASP A 115 -7.75 -13.69 -11.74
C ASP A 115 -8.76 -12.70 -12.36
N ILE A 116 -8.30 -11.63 -13.02
CA ILE A 116 -9.16 -10.61 -13.61
C ILE A 116 -9.75 -11.13 -14.94
N PRO A 117 -11.08 -11.19 -15.07
CA PRO A 117 -11.74 -11.64 -16.29
C PRO A 117 -11.35 -10.80 -17.53
N PRO A 118 -11.13 -11.42 -18.71
CA PRO A 118 -10.76 -10.69 -19.92
C PRO A 118 -11.77 -9.60 -20.32
N ASP A 119 -13.06 -9.77 -20.02
CA ASP A 119 -14.07 -8.77 -20.33
C ASP A 119 -13.92 -7.50 -19.49
N VAL A 120 -13.45 -7.61 -18.24
CA VAL A 120 -13.12 -6.45 -17.40
C VAL A 120 -11.90 -5.73 -17.98
N VAL A 121 -10.88 -6.46 -18.41
CA VAL A 121 -9.69 -5.88 -19.05
C VAL A 121 -10.05 -5.13 -20.34
N GLU A 122 -10.93 -5.70 -21.16
CA GLU A 122 -11.39 -5.07 -22.40
C GLU A 122 -12.24 -3.82 -22.14
N LYS A 123 -13.13 -3.86 -21.14
CA LYS A 123 -13.92 -2.69 -20.72
C LYS A 123 -13.03 -1.55 -20.24
N GLU A 124 -12.08 -1.85 -19.34
CA GLU A 124 -11.11 -0.85 -18.84
C GLU A 124 -10.25 -0.30 -19.98
N LYS A 125 -9.84 -1.15 -20.94
CA LYS A 125 -9.13 -0.72 -22.14
C LYS A 125 -9.97 0.22 -23.00
N ALA A 126 -11.25 -0.08 -23.21
CA ALA A 126 -12.14 0.77 -23.99
C ALA A 126 -12.36 2.14 -23.32
N ILE A 127 -12.54 2.16 -21.99
CA ILE A 127 -12.67 3.39 -21.19
C ILE A 127 -11.42 4.25 -21.33
N GLU A 128 -10.23 3.66 -21.18
CA GLU A 128 -8.98 4.43 -21.29
C GLU A 128 -8.72 4.90 -22.72
N MET A 129 -9.07 4.13 -23.76
CA MET A 129 -8.94 4.57 -25.16
C MET A 129 -9.91 5.71 -25.53
N GLY A 130 -11.08 5.78 -24.87
CA GLY A 130 -12.10 6.79 -25.10
C GLY A 130 -11.87 8.12 -24.41
N ARG A 131 -10.79 8.28 -23.62
CA ARG A 131 -10.52 9.56 -22.94
C ARG A 131 -10.02 10.64 -23.91
N ASP A 132 -10.56 11.84 -23.73
CA ASP A 132 -10.29 13.03 -24.55
C ASP A 132 -8.81 13.49 -24.51
N ASP A 133 -8.07 13.10 -23.47
CA ASP A 133 -6.66 13.45 -23.27
C ASP A 133 -5.69 12.72 -24.21
N LEU A 134 -6.21 11.79 -25.03
CA LEU A 134 -5.48 11.04 -26.05
C LEU A 134 -5.63 11.63 -27.46
N GLY A 135 -6.52 12.60 -27.68
CA GLY A 135 -6.88 13.09 -29.02
C GLY A 135 -5.75 13.75 -29.82
N ASN A 136 -4.74 14.32 -29.16
CA ASN A 136 -3.66 15.08 -29.80
C ASN A 136 -2.35 14.28 -29.99
N LYS A 137 -2.35 12.97 -29.76
CA LYS A 137 -1.14 12.13 -29.76
C LYS A 137 -1.15 11.12 -30.91
N PRO A 138 0.01 10.77 -31.51
CA PRO A 138 0.10 9.71 -32.51
C PRO A 138 -0.37 8.35 -31.96
N ASP A 139 -0.97 7.51 -32.79
CA ASP A 139 -1.58 6.23 -32.39
C ASP A 139 -0.62 5.33 -31.59
N ASN A 140 0.65 5.24 -32.02
CA ASN A 140 1.69 4.46 -31.32
C ASN A 140 1.99 4.97 -29.90
N VAL A 141 1.81 6.27 -29.64
CA VAL A 141 1.99 6.88 -28.32
C VAL A 141 0.74 6.67 -27.48
N ARG A 142 -0.44 6.77 -28.10
CA ARG A 142 -1.73 6.49 -27.45
C ARG A 142 -1.79 5.05 -26.92
N GLU A 143 -1.44 4.06 -27.74
CA GLU A 143 -1.43 2.66 -27.33
C GLU A 143 -0.50 2.39 -26.15
N LYS A 144 0.71 2.98 -26.15
CA LYS A 144 1.67 2.83 -25.05
C LYS A 144 1.16 3.49 -23.76
N ILE A 145 0.51 4.65 -23.86
CA ILE A 145 -0.08 5.33 -22.70
C ILE A 145 -1.21 4.48 -22.13
N VAL A 146 -2.12 4.01 -22.98
CA VAL A 146 -3.26 3.18 -22.60
C VAL A 146 -2.77 1.87 -21.96
N ALA A 147 -1.76 1.22 -22.52
CA ALA A 147 -1.17 0.00 -21.94
C ALA A 147 -0.66 0.22 -20.50
N GLY A 148 0.08 1.30 -20.26
CA GLY A 148 0.56 1.63 -18.92
C GLY A 148 -0.56 1.99 -17.93
N ARG A 149 -1.62 2.66 -18.40
CA ARG A 149 -2.81 2.97 -17.57
C ARG A 149 -3.58 1.71 -17.21
N ILE A 150 -3.80 0.82 -18.17
CA ILE A 150 -4.44 -0.47 -17.93
C ILE A 150 -3.61 -1.28 -16.94
N GLU A 151 -2.30 -1.39 -17.14
CA GLU A 151 -1.43 -2.13 -16.20
C GLU A 151 -1.56 -1.58 -14.77
N LYS A 152 -1.55 -0.25 -14.61
CA LYS A 152 -1.77 0.39 -13.32
C LYS A 152 -3.15 0.06 -12.75
N ARG A 153 -4.19 0.14 -13.57
CA ARG A 153 -5.57 -0.15 -13.15
C ARG A 153 -5.74 -1.59 -12.71
N LEU A 154 -5.20 -2.56 -13.46
CA LEU A 154 -5.22 -3.97 -13.10
C LEU A 154 -4.47 -4.25 -11.80
N LYS A 155 -3.35 -3.57 -11.56
CA LYS A 155 -2.63 -3.63 -10.28
C LYS A 155 -3.49 -3.07 -9.14
N GLU A 156 -4.17 -1.95 -9.32
CA GLU A 156 -5.09 -1.37 -8.33
C GLU A 156 -6.26 -2.30 -7.97
N LEU A 157 -6.73 -3.11 -8.91
CA LEU A 157 -7.79 -4.11 -8.68
C LEU A 157 -7.28 -5.40 -7.99
N SER A 158 -5.97 -5.65 -8.02
CA SER A 158 -5.33 -6.87 -7.52
C SER A 158 -4.77 -6.67 -6.11
N LEU A 159 -5.11 -7.59 -5.19
CA LEU A 159 -4.65 -7.57 -3.80
C LEU A 159 -3.14 -7.74 -3.68
N LEU A 160 -2.56 -8.71 -4.37
CA LEU A 160 -1.14 -9.06 -4.20
C LEU A 160 -0.19 -7.96 -4.68
N GLU A 161 -0.64 -7.12 -5.61
CA GLU A 161 0.13 -5.99 -6.17
C GLU A 161 0.05 -4.73 -5.30
N GLN A 162 -0.83 -4.71 -4.30
CA GLN A 162 -0.96 -3.54 -3.42
C GLN A 162 0.29 -3.35 -2.54
N PRO A 163 0.69 -2.10 -2.29
CA PRO A 163 1.59 -1.78 -1.19
C PRO A 163 0.97 -2.22 0.14
N TYR A 164 1.78 -2.81 1.02
CA TYR A 164 1.30 -3.27 2.31
C TYR A 164 1.04 -2.08 3.26
N ILE A 165 -0.17 -2.00 3.84
CA ILE A 165 -0.60 -0.85 4.63
C ILE A 165 0.30 -0.53 5.84
N LYS A 166 0.96 -1.54 6.43
CA LYS A 166 1.86 -1.32 7.58
C LYS A 166 3.31 -1.06 7.17
N ASP A 167 3.66 -1.36 5.92
CA ASP A 167 4.99 -1.15 5.35
C ASP A 167 4.87 -0.97 3.84
N GLN A 168 4.82 0.29 3.41
CA GLN A 168 4.66 0.65 2.00
C GLN A 168 5.90 0.33 1.14
N SER A 169 7.01 -0.11 1.74
CA SER A 169 8.21 -0.52 1.01
C SER A 169 8.08 -1.91 0.36
N ILE A 170 7.07 -2.68 0.75
CA ILE A 170 6.82 -4.03 0.24
C ILE A 170 5.38 -4.16 -0.26
N THR A 171 5.18 -5.10 -1.18
CA THR A 171 3.84 -5.49 -1.63
C THR A 171 3.23 -6.55 -0.71
N VAL A 172 1.92 -6.78 -0.83
CA VAL A 172 1.24 -7.91 -0.19
C VAL A 172 1.81 -9.25 -0.68
N ALA A 173 2.18 -9.36 -1.96
CA ALA A 173 2.87 -10.52 -2.50
C ALA A 173 4.19 -10.80 -1.76
N ASP A 174 4.99 -9.76 -1.54
CA ASP A 174 6.27 -9.88 -0.83
C ASP A 174 6.06 -10.28 0.64
N LEU A 175 5.05 -9.73 1.30
CA LEU A 175 4.67 -10.14 2.65
C LEU A 175 4.36 -11.64 2.70
N VAL A 176 3.55 -12.15 1.77
CA VAL A 176 3.24 -13.59 1.68
C VAL A 176 4.51 -14.42 1.43
N LYS A 177 5.37 -14.00 0.50
CA LYS A 177 6.65 -14.66 0.20
C LYS A 177 7.59 -14.70 1.41
N GLN A 178 7.67 -13.61 2.19
CA GLN A 178 8.43 -13.55 3.44
C GLN A 178 7.89 -14.55 4.48
N ARG A 179 6.57 -14.68 4.60
CA ARG A 179 5.95 -15.65 5.50
C ARG A 179 6.19 -17.09 5.05
N ILE A 180 6.17 -17.38 3.75
CA ILE A 180 6.56 -18.68 3.18
C ILE A 180 8.02 -19.02 3.51
N ALA A 181 8.92 -18.03 3.46
CA ALA A 181 10.32 -18.23 3.81
C ALA A 181 10.51 -18.55 5.29
N SER A 182 9.80 -17.84 6.18
CA SER A 182 9.89 -18.06 7.63
C SER A 182 9.21 -19.36 8.07
N LEU A 183 8.02 -19.69 7.55
CA LEU A 183 7.26 -20.88 7.93
C LEU A 183 7.67 -22.14 7.18
N GLY A 184 8.36 -22.00 6.05
CA GLY A 184 8.88 -23.13 5.27
C GLY A 184 7.86 -23.84 4.38
N GLU A 185 6.59 -23.42 4.39
CA GLU A 185 5.50 -23.98 3.59
C GLU A 185 4.95 -22.98 2.57
N ASN A 186 4.35 -23.50 1.50
CA ASN A 186 3.61 -22.68 0.54
C ASN A 186 2.38 -22.07 1.22
N ILE A 187 2.13 -20.80 0.95
CA ILE A 187 0.98 -20.05 1.46
C ILE A 187 0.32 -19.37 0.27
N ARG A 188 -1.00 -19.46 0.17
CA ARG A 188 -1.75 -18.86 -0.93
C ARG A 188 -3.02 -18.19 -0.42
N VAL A 189 -3.24 -16.95 -0.84
CA VAL A 189 -4.55 -16.32 -0.69
C VAL A 189 -5.46 -16.89 -1.76
N ARG A 190 -6.58 -17.49 -1.36
CA ARG A 190 -7.48 -18.20 -2.28
C ARG A 190 -8.56 -17.31 -2.83
N ARG A 191 -9.22 -16.58 -1.94
CA ARG A 191 -10.35 -15.69 -2.25
C ARG A 191 -10.63 -14.81 -1.05
N PHE A 192 -11.32 -13.71 -1.30
CA PHE A 192 -11.90 -12.88 -0.26
C PHE A 192 -13.24 -12.32 -0.71
N VAL A 193 -13.98 -11.78 0.24
CA VAL A 193 -15.14 -10.93 -0.02
C VAL A 193 -15.06 -9.75 0.93
N ARG A 194 -15.40 -8.57 0.41
CA ARG A 194 -15.48 -7.32 1.14
C ARG A 194 -16.91 -6.83 1.05
N PHE A 195 -17.45 -6.42 2.18
CA PHE A 195 -18.78 -5.85 2.32
C PHE A 195 -18.65 -4.41 2.78
N VAL A 196 -19.39 -3.49 2.14
CA VAL A 196 -19.55 -2.11 2.62
C VAL A 196 -21.02 -1.83 2.92
N MET A 197 -21.28 -1.25 4.08
CA MET A 197 -22.62 -0.85 4.49
C MET A 197 -23.19 0.21 3.56
N GLY A 198 -24.33 -0.11 2.93
CA GLY A 198 -25.01 0.78 1.99
C GLY A 198 -24.46 0.74 0.57
N GLU A 199 -23.57 -0.19 0.25
CA GLU A 199 -23.09 -0.41 -1.12
C GLU A 199 -24.25 -0.79 -2.04
N GLY A 200 -24.35 -0.10 -3.19
CA GLY A 200 -25.41 -0.33 -4.17
C GLY A 200 -26.79 0.23 -3.80
N ILE A 201 -26.90 1.04 -2.74
CA ILE A 201 -28.16 1.70 -2.35
C ILE A 201 -28.05 3.20 -2.66
N GLU A 202 -28.89 3.69 -3.57
CA GLU A 202 -29.11 5.13 -3.72
C GLU A 202 -29.83 5.64 -2.47
N LYS A 203 -29.16 6.49 -1.70
CA LYS A 203 -29.82 7.19 -0.60
C LYS A 203 -30.65 8.30 -1.19
N GLU A 204 -31.96 8.29 -0.93
CA GLU A 204 -32.78 9.47 -1.15
C GLU A 204 -32.24 10.61 -0.26
N GLU A 205 -31.63 11.60 -0.91
CA GLU A 205 -31.21 12.84 -0.27
C GLU A 205 -32.48 13.69 -0.07
N SER A 206 -33.12 13.56 1.09
CA SER A 206 -34.18 14.47 1.51
C SER A 206 -33.54 15.78 1.92
N ASP A 207 -33.76 16.82 1.13
CA ASP A 207 -33.47 18.19 1.55
C ASP A 207 -34.51 18.59 2.60
N PHE A 208 -34.20 18.25 3.86
CA PHE A 208 -35.01 18.61 5.02
C PHE A 208 -35.30 20.12 5.08
N ALA A 209 -34.44 20.98 4.52
CA ALA A 209 -34.70 22.41 4.47
C ALA A 209 -35.80 22.75 3.45
N ALA A 210 -35.81 22.11 2.28
CA ALA A 210 -36.88 22.24 1.30
C ALA A 210 -38.20 21.63 1.80
N GLU A 211 -38.15 20.51 2.51
CA GLU A 211 -39.34 19.86 3.08
C GLU A 211 -39.97 20.69 4.21
N VAL A 212 -39.15 21.29 5.07
CA VAL A 212 -39.62 22.23 6.12
C VAL A 212 -40.17 23.52 5.49
N THR A 213 -39.54 24.05 4.44
CA THR A 213 -40.04 25.23 3.71
C THR A 213 -41.38 24.95 3.03
N ALA A 214 -41.59 23.73 2.51
CA ALA A 214 -42.85 23.31 1.91
C ALA A 214 -43.98 23.08 2.93
N GLN A 215 -43.67 22.56 4.13
CA GLN A 215 -44.67 22.37 5.21
C GLN A 215 -45.05 23.68 5.92
N MET A 216 -44.18 24.69 5.91
CA MET A 216 -44.46 25.98 6.55
C MET A 216 -45.31 26.95 5.71
N GLY A 217 -45.76 26.55 4.52
CA GLY A 217 -46.82 27.23 3.75
C GLY A 217 -46.61 28.74 3.61
N VAL A 218 -45.88 29.19 2.59
CA VAL A 218 -45.81 30.61 2.26
C VAL A 218 -47.21 31.09 1.85
N ALA A 219 -47.82 31.93 2.68
CA ALA A 219 -48.94 32.77 2.26
C ALA A 219 -48.40 33.87 1.33
N GLU A 220 -48.73 33.78 0.04
CA GLU A 220 -48.71 34.90 -0.91
C GLU A 220 -49.76 35.96 -0.47
N ALA A 221 -49.62 37.29 -0.66
CA ALA A 221 -49.31 38.07 -1.88
C ALA A 221 -49.21 39.60 -1.53
N PRO A 222 -49.21 40.57 -2.46
CA PRO A 222 -48.24 40.89 -3.52
C PRO A 222 -47.83 42.40 -3.61
N ALA A 223 -46.96 42.70 -4.58
CA ALA A 223 -46.88 43.94 -5.42
C ALA A 223 -45.96 45.13 -5.05
N ALA A 224 -44.94 45.28 -5.92
CA ALA A 224 -44.62 46.46 -6.73
C ALA A 224 -43.58 47.53 -6.27
N ALA A 225 -42.76 47.88 -7.28
CA ALA A 225 -42.03 49.13 -7.53
C ALA A 225 -40.61 49.30 -6.94
N ALA A 226 -39.61 49.16 -7.83
CA ALA A 226 -38.38 49.96 -7.81
C ALA A 226 -38.71 51.41 -8.26
N PRO A 227 -37.93 52.48 -7.94
CA PRO A 227 -36.52 52.59 -8.37
C PRO A 227 -35.55 53.41 -7.49
N THR A 228 -34.26 53.27 -7.84
CA THR A 228 -33.15 54.28 -7.87
C THR A 228 -32.59 54.95 -6.60
N ASP A 229 -31.33 54.58 -6.34
CA ASP A 229 -30.12 55.43 -6.31
C ASP A 229 -29.60 56.03 -4.98
N ALA A 230 -28.25 55.99 -4.92
CA ALA A 230 -27.31 56.86 -4.21
C ALA A 230 -27.00 56.66 -2.70
N THR A 231 -25.71 56.36 -2.48
CA THR A 231 -24.80 56.99 -1.48
C THR A 231 -24.45 56.19 -0.21
N ALA A 232 -23.18 55.74 -0.14
CA ALA A 232 -22.40 55.43 1.06
C ALA A 232 -22.09 56.73 1.86
N PRO A 233 -21.73 56.77 3.17
CA PRO A 233 -20.63 55.98 3.74
C PRO A 233 -20.79 55.55 5.23
N ALA A 234 -19.77 54.80 5.71
CA ALA A 234 -19.14 54.71 7.04
C ALA A 234 -19.98 55.00 8.31
N GLU A 235 -19.91 54.22 9.39
CA GLU A 235 -18.74 53.99 10.26
C GLU A 235 -19.09 52.92 11.33
N ALA A 236 -18.10 52.17 11.82
CA ALA A 236 -18.19 51.26 12.98
C ALA A 236 -18.26 52.04 14.31
N PRO A 237 -18.61 51.44 15.49
CA PRO A 237 -17.65 50.59 16.23
C PRO A 237 -18.28 49.42 17.03
N ALA A 238 -17.51 48.34 17.26
CA ALA A 238 -17.03 47.80 18.57
C ALA A 238 -18.12 47.30 19.54
N SER A 239 -17.99 46.21 20.30
CA SER A 239 -16.98 45.17 20.56
C SER A 239 -17.61 44.19 21.56
N GLU A 240 -17.16 42.93 21.60
CA GLU A 240 -16.96 42.08 22.81
C GLU A 240 -16.69 40.65 22.29
N ALA A 241 -15.44 40.25 22.07
CA ALA A 241 -14.42 39.79 23.02
C ALA A 241 -14.69 38.37 23.56
N GLU A 242 -13.94 37.38 23.06
CA GLU A 242 -13.03 36.51 23.84
C GLU A 242 -12.26 35.49 22.94
N PRO A 243 -11.16 34.86 23.40
CA PRO A 243 -9.84 35.08 22.80
C PRO A 243 -9.20 33.85 22.13
N ALA A 244 -8.07 34.14 21.48
CA ALA A 244 -7.13 33.22 20.84
C ALA A 244 -6.17 32.51 21.82
N ALA A 245 -5.71 31.31 21.42
CA ALA A 245 -4.35 30.74 21.55
C ALA A 245 -4.48 29.20 21.32
N GLU A 246 -3.68 28.49 20.52
CA GLU A 246 -2.26 28.63 20.19
C GLU A 246 -1.97 27.87 18.86
N PRO A 247 -1.06 28.37 17.99
CA PRO A 247 -0.60 27.65 16.81
C PRO A 247 0.57 26.70 17.14
N ALA A 248 0.51 25.48 16.62
CA ALA A 248 1.60 24.50 16.71
C ALA A 248 2.87 24.99 15.96
N PRO A 249 4.09 24.68 16.47
CA PRO A 249 5.33 25.24 15.94
C PRO A 249 5.76 24.63 14.60
N ALA A 250 6.29 25.51 13.76
CA ALA A 250 6.92 25.22 12.48
C ALA A 250 8.18 24.35 12.63
N GLN A 251 8.33 23.38 11.73
CA GLN A 251 9.50 22.51 11.64
C GLN A 251 10.68 23.30 11.07
N ALA A 252 11.80 23.27 11.80
CA ALA A 252 13.08 23.80 11.36
C ALA A 252 13.71 22.84 10.33
N GLU A 253 13.99 23.41 9.16
CA GLU A 253 14.74 22.81 8.06
C GLU A 253 16.21 22.63 8.48
N ALA A 254 16.70 21.39 8.49
CA ALA A 254 18.10 21.09 8.81
C ALA A 254 18.98 21.21 7.54
N PRO A 255 20.19 21.80 7.64
CA PRO A 255 21.05 22.07 6.49
C PRO A 255 21.75 20.81 5.95
N ALA A 256 21.92 20.78 4.63
CA ALA A 256 22.59 19.73 3.87
C ALA A 256 24.05 19.48 4.31
N PRO A 257 24.54 18.22 4.25
CA PRO A 257 25.92 17.89 4.59
C PRO A 257 26.92 18.37 3.51
N PRO A 258 28.14 18.80 3.89
CA PRO A 258 29.13 19.30 2.96
C PRO A 258 29.80 18.18 2.14
N ALA A 259 30.08 18.50 0.87
CA ALA A 259 30.78 17.63 -0.08
C ALA A 259 32.19 17.22 0.41
N PRO A 260 32.65 15.99 0.10
CA PRO A 260 33.99 15.55 0.46
C PRO A 260 35.06 16.27 -0.36
N LYS A 261 36.05 16.81 0.36
CA LYS A 261 37.24 17.48 -0.18
C LYS A 261 38.13 16.47 -0.91
N GLU A 262 38.56 16.83 -2.11
CA GLU A 262 39.66 16.18 -2.83
C GLU A 262 40.92 16.14 -1.94
N ALA A 263 41.33 14.93 -1.57
CA ALA A 263 42.65 14.67 -1.04
C ALA A 263 43.56 14.19 -2.18
N THR A 264 44.50 15.05 -2.53
CA THR A 264 45.64 14.78 -3.40
C THR A 264 46.50 13.65 -2.82
N ALA A 265 46.72 12.59 -3.60
CA ALA A 265 47.72 11.57 -3.31
C ALA A 265 48.51 11.19 -4.58
N LYS A 266 49.68 11.83 -4.70
CA LYS A 266 50.92 11.39 -5.36
C LYS A 266 50.84 10.14 -6.25
N GLY A 267 50.91 10.37 -7.55
CA GLY A 267 51.50 9.41 -8.48
C GLY A 267 53.00 9.25 -8.20
N LYS A 268 53.41 8.09 -7.69
CA LYS A 268 54.77 7.57 -7.83
C LYS A 268 54.71 6.38 -8.77
N SER A 269 54.97 6.64 -10.05
CA SER A 269 55.38 5.65 -11.02
C SER A 269 56.80 5.21 -10.69
N ASP A 270 56.96 4.07 -10.03
CA ASP A 270 58.26 3.39 -9.94
C ASP A 270 58.26 2.14 -10.82
N LYS A 271 59.26 2.14 -11.70
CA LYS A 271 59.43 1.31 -12.88
C LYS A 271 60.54 0.33 -12.54
N LYS A 272 60.25 -0.90 -12.08
CA LYS A 272 61.29 -1.96 -12.05
C LYS A 272 60.79 -3.38 -11.74
N LYS A 273 60.83 -4.24 -12.76
CA LYS A 273 61.31 -5.65 -12.83
C LYS A 273 60.68 -6.25 -14.09
N LYS A 274 61.33 -6.69 -15.18
CA LYS A 274 62.69 -7.17 -15.45
C LYS A 274 63.30 -7.98 -14.31
N LYS A 275 63.00 -9.29 -14.26
CA LYS A 275 64.00 -10.36 -14.41
C LYS A 275 63.35 -11.74 -14.31
N LYS A 276 63.68 -12.56 -15.32
CA LYS A 276 63.62 -14.02 -15.43
C LYS A 276 62.25 -14.67 -15.47
#